data_AF-A0A729PQN8-F1
#
_entry.id   AF-A0A729PQN8-F1
#
_cell.length_a   1.000
_cell.length_b   1.000
_cell.length_c   1.000
_cell.angle_alpha   90.00
_cell.angle_beta   90.00
_cell.angle_gamma   90.00
#
_symmetry.space_group_name_H-M   'P 1'
#
loop_
_entity.id
_entity.type
_entity.pdbx_description
1 polymer ?
#
loop_
_entity_poly.entity_id
_entity_poly.type
_entity_poly.pdbx_seq_one_letter_code
_entity_poly.pdbx_strand_id
1 'polypeptide(L)' 'LSSFKPHEFVDMWLSIDMTNWHNVRTALVNRYSGGSLHGDLTDEGPWLKFVKMNIRHRASKASGIDKLRISRLLIGL' A
#
# COMPACT_ATOMS: atom_id res chain seq x y z
N LEU A 1 4.29 -11.88 -1.35
CA LEU A 1 3.07 -11.10 -1.01
C LEU A 1 1.87 -11.48 -1.87
N SER A 2 2.06 -11.98 -3.09
CA SER A 2 0.98 -12.39 -4.01
C SER A 2 -0.08 -13.33 -3.41
N SER A 3 0.27 -14.18 -2.43
CA SER A 3 -0.67 -15.08 -1.74
C SER A 3 -1.50 -14.43 -0.64
N PHE A 4 -1.15 -13.22 -0.19
CA PHE A 4 -1.84 -12.52 0.90
C PHE A 4 -2.94 -11.61 0.33
N LYS A 5 -4.13 -11.56 0.94
CA LYS A 5 -5.23 -10.79 0.34
C LYS A 5 -4.94 -9.27 0.42
N PRO A 6 -5.01 -8.52 -0.70
CA PRO A 6 -4.67 -7.10 -0.71
C PRO A 6 -5.51 -6.22 0.22
N HIS A 7 -6.78 -6.56 0.42
CA HIS A 7 -7.66 -5.79 1.30
C HIS A 7 -7.34 -6.04 2.79
N GLU A 8 -7.12 -7.30 3.19
CA GLU A 8 -6.68 -7.66 4.54
C GLU A 8 -5.35 -6.97 4.89
N PHE A 9 -4.44 -6.84 3.91
CA PHE A 9 -3.20 -6.09 4.08
C PHE A 9 -3.43 -4.63 4.38
N VAL A 10 -4.28 -3.96 3.59
CA VAL A 10 -4.57 -2.53 3.79
C VAL A 10 -5.30 -2.31 5.11
N ASP A 11 -6.20 -3.20 5.50
CA ASP A 11 -6.94 -3.08 6.76
C ASP A 11 -5.99 -3.25 7.96
N MET A 12 -5.10 -4.24 7.90
CA MET A 12 -4.07 -4.44 8.93
C MET A 12 -3.10 -3.26 8.97
N TRP A 13 -2.62 -2.78 7.82
CA TRP A 13 -1.74 -1.62 7.74
C TRP A 13 -2.40 -0.38 8.35
N LEU A 14 -3.66 -0.10 8.05
CA LEU A 14 -4.35 1.06 8.62
C LEU A 14 -4.76 0.88 10.08
N SER A 15 -4.72 -0.35 10.62
CA SER A 15 -4.97 -0.64 12.04
C SER A 15 -3.75 -0.44 12.96
N ILE A 16 -2.53 -0.42 12.40
CA ILE A 16 -1.32 -0.16 13.21
C ILE A 16 -1.21 1.32 13.56
N ASP A 17 -0.34 1.63 14.54
CA ASP A 17 -0.04 3.01 14.90
C ASP A 17 0.40 3.84 13.67
N MET A 18 -0.19 5.03 13.52
CA MET A 18 0.05 5.93 12.38
C MET A 18 1.53 6.28 12.19
N THR A 19 2.33 6.33 13.26
CA THR A 19 3.78 6.58 13.18
C THR A 19 4.50 5.50 12.37
N ASN A 20 3.95 4.28 12.32
CA ASN A 20 4.50 3.15 11.58
C ASN A 20 4.00 3.04 10.15
N TRP A 21 3.00 3.83 9.74
CA TRP A 21 2.46 3.74 8.38
C TRP A 21 3.52 4.06 7.33
N HIS A 22 4.39 5.04 7.63
CA HIS A 22 5.48 5.42 6.73
C HIS A 22 6.49 4.29 6.55
N ASN A 23 6.77 3.51 7.60
CA ASN A 23 7.73 2.41 7.55
C ASN A 23 7.24 1.31 6.59
N VAL A 24 5.96 0.95 6.67
CA VAL A 24 5.34 -0.01 5.74
C VAL A 24 5.36 0.53 4.30
N ARG A 25 5.04 1.82 4.11
CA ARG A 25 5.14 2.47 2.79
C ARG A 25 6.55 2.33 2.22
N THR A 26 7.55 2.72 2.99
CA THR A 26 8.95 2.70 2.57
C THR A 26 9.42 1.28 2.25
N ALA A 27 9.00 0.28 3.04
CA ALA A 27 9.29 -1.12 2.75
C ALA A 27 8.71 -1.58 1.42
N LEU A 28 7.45 -1.21 1.12
CA LEU A 28 6.83 -1.52 -0.18
C LEU A 28 7.52 -0.80 -1.34
N VAL A 29 7.80 0.49 -1.18
CA VAL A 29 8.53 1.28 -2.20
C VAL A 29 9.88 0.63 -2.47
N ASN A 30 10.67 0.31 -1.45
CA ASN A 30 11.98 -0.33 -1.62
C ASN A 30 11.86 -1.71 -2.28
N ARG A 31 10.85 -2.52 -1.91
CA ARG A 31 10.62 -3.84 -2.50
C ARG A 31 10.35 -3.78 -4.00
N TYR A 32 9.54 -2.80 -4.43
CA TYR A 32 9.09 -2.67 -5.82
C TYR A 32 9.92 -1.67 -6.64
N SER A 33 10.93 -1.05 -6.02
CA SER A 33 11.92 -0.22 -6.71
C SER A 33 12.87 -1.07 -7.56
N GLY A 34 13.52 -0.45 -8.54
CA GLY A 34 14.64 -1.07 -9.27
C GLY A 34 14.25 -2.15 -10.30
N GLY A 35 13.00 -2.18 -10.76
CA GLY A 35 12.57 -3.10 -11.82
C GLY A 35 12.27 -4.52 -11.34
N SER A 36 12.25 -4.78 -10.03
CA SER A 36 11.93 -6.09 -9.43
C SER A 36 10.57 -6.65 -9.86
N LEU A 37 9.60 -5.77 -10.17
CA LEU A 37 8.30 -6.12 -10.75
C LEU A 37 8.36 -6.69 -12.18
N HIS A 38 9.51 -6.59 -12.86
CA HIS A 38 9.75 -7.20 -14.18
C HIS A 38 10.64 -8.46 -14.08
N GLY A 39 11.02 -8.86 -12.87
CA GLY A 39 11.82 -10.06 -12.57
C GLY A 39 11.12 -10.91 -11.52
N ASP A 40 11.79 -11.11 -10.39
CA ASP A 40 11.37 -12.05 -9.34
C ASP A 40 10.02 -11.71 -8.65
N LEU A 41 9.49 -10.49 -8.83
CA LEU A 41 8.24 -10.04 -8.22
C LEU A 41 7.10 -9.84 -9.23
N THR A 42 7.21 -10.38 -10.45
CA THR A 42 6.20 -10.21 -11.51
C THR A 42 4.79 -10.60 -11.04
N ASP A 43 4.67 -11.70 -10.29
CA ASP A 43 3.40 -12.19 -9.75
C ASP A 43 2.80 -11.28 -8.66
N GLU A 44 3.60 -10.37 -8.09
CA GLU A 44 3.14 -9.39 -7.10
C GLU A 44 2.64 -8.09 -7.75
N GLY A 45 2.82 -7.88 -9.06
CA GLY A 45 2.32 -6.72 -9.78
C GLY A 45 0.80 -6.53 -9.63
N PRO A 46 -0.03 -7.55 -9.91
CA PRO A 46 -1.47 -7.49 -9.67
C PRO A 46 -1.81 -7.23 -8.20
N TRP A 47 -1.09 -7.88 -7.27
CA TRP A 47 -1.28 -7.68 -5.83
C TRP A 47 -1.08 -6.22 -5.43
N LEU A 48 0.02 -5.61 -5.86
CA LEU A 48 0.35 -4.21 -5.57
C LEU A 48 -0.69 -3.26 -6.16
N LYS A 49 -1.17 -3.53 -7.38
CA LYS A 49 -2.26 -2.77 -8.01
C LYS A 49 -3.53 -2.78 -7.13
N PHE A 50 -3.88 -3.95 -6.59
CA PHE A 50 -5.02 -4.06 -5.67
C PHE A 50 -4.77 -3.37 -4.33
N VAL A 51 -3.56 -3.40 -3.78
CA VAL A 51 -3.22 -2.62 -2.58
C VAL A 51 -3.45 -1.12 -2.82
N LYS A 52 -2.94 -0.56 -3.93
CA LYS A 52 -3.17 0.85 -4.30
C LYS A 52 -4.66 1.16 -4.46
N MET A 53 -5.42 0.28 -5.09
CA MET A 53 -6.88 0.43 -5.23
C MET A 53 -7.58 0.44 -3.87
N ASN A 54 -7.22 -0.47 -2.97
CA ASN A 54 -7.79 -0.54 -1.63
C ASN A 54 -7.47 0.73 -0.83
N ILE A 55 -6.23 1.23 -0.87
CA ILE A 55 -5.85 2.50 -0.22
C ILE A 55 -6.69 3.67 -0.75
N ARG A 56 -6.83 3.81 -2.08
CA ARG A 56 -7.70 4.83 -2.70
C ARG A 56 -9.15 4.71 -2.22
N HIS A 57 -9.66 3.49 -2.13
CA HIS A 57 -11.01 3.26 -1.63
C HIS A 57 -11.16 3.73 -0.17
N ARG A 58 -10.25 3.36 0.74
CA ARG A 58 -10.30 3.84 2.14
C ARG A 58 -10.18 5.36 2.23
N ALA A 59 -9.27 5.96 1.46
CA ALA A 59 -9.14 7.41 1.40
C ALA A 59 -10.43 8.10 0.92
N SER A 60 -11.16 7.51 -0.03
CA SER A 60 -12.43 8.06 -0.53
C SER A 60 -13.55 8.05 0.50
N LYS A 61 -13.48 7.16 1.49
CA LYS A 61 -14.45 7.03 2.59
C LYS A 61 -14.07 7.83 3.84
N ALA A 62 -12.80 8.22 3.96
CA ALA A 62 -12.32 9.09 5.03
C ALA A 62 -12.62 10.57 4.74
N SER A 63 -12.55 11.40 5.77
CA SER A 63 -12.75 12.85 5.70
C SER A 63 -11.57 13.62 6.32
N GLY A 64 -11.50 14.92 6.03
CA GLY A 64 -10.51 15.83 6.63
C GLY A 64 -9.06 15.36 6.48
N ILE A 65 -8.31 15.42 7.59
CA ILE A 65 -6.89 15.10 7.64
C ILE A 65 -6.62 13.62 7.37
N ASP A 66 -7.51 12.71 7.78
CA ASP A 66 -7.29 11.27 7.60
C ASP A 66 -7.37 10.85 6.13
N LYS A 67 -8.28 11.47 5.35
CA LYS A 67 -8.27 11.33 3.88
C LYS A 67 -6.93 11.72 3.28
N LEU A 68 -6.36 12.85 3.70
CA LEU A 68 -5.06 13.31 3.22
C LEU A 68 -3.93 12.35 3.65
N ARG A 69 -3.96 11.86 4.89
CA ARG A 69 -2.96 10.91 5.42
C ARG A 69 -2.97 9.60 4.65
N ILE A 70 -4.13 8.98 4.46
CA ILE A 70 -4.27 7.72 3.72
C ILE A 70 -3.85 7.93 2.26
N SER A 71 -4.22 9.06 1.64
CA SER A 71 -3.83 9.35 0.25
C SER A 71 -2.31 9.48 0.08
N ARG A 72 -1.60 10.03 1.07
CA ARG A 72 -0.12 10.15 1.04
C ARG A 72 0.60 8.81 1.02
N LEU A 73 -0.04 7.72 1.44
CA LEU A 73 0.55 6.37 1.35
C LEU A 73 0.79 5.93 -0.10
N LEU A 74 0.14 6.56 -1.08
CA LEU A 74 0.32 6.27 -2.50
C LEU A 74 1.55 6.97 -3.12
N ILE A 75 2.19 7.92 -2.42
CA ILE A 75 3.32 8.66 -2.97
C ILE A 75 4.54 7.74 -3.10
N GLY A 76 4.99 7.55 -4.34
CA GLY A 76 6.14 6.70 -4.68
C GLY A 76 5.82 5.20 -4.76
N LEU A 77 4.57 4.82 -4.46
CA LEU A 77 4.11 3.43 -4.48
C LEU A 77 3.56 3.08 -5.85
#